data_AF-A0A662JB72-F1
#
_entry.id   AF-A0A662JB72-F1
#
_cell.length_a   1.000
_cell.length_b   1.000
_cell.length_c   1.000
_cell.angle_alpha   90.00
_cell.angle_beta   90.00
_cell.angle_gamma   90.00
#
_symmetry.space_group_name_H-M   'P 1'
#
loop_
_entity.id
_entity.type
_entity.pdbx_description
1 polymer ?
#
loop_
_entity_poly.entity_id
_entity_poly.type
_entity_poly.pdbx_seq_one_letter_code
_entity_poly.pdbx_strand_id
1 'polypeptide(L)'
;MDYDDLVMYAVIDCMKCSAQATAILASSLESFAQRVDNQIGRLYALYVSLDLKKFNFIIREILKELGSDPDEPPRNDCRTLLGSALSDSIAEALRLLKGGHDNVDSLVKVGLRIIELSTIHALAHSKAIELLKPSRSDLAQMLKMIVKDLKRHSRMLVKVGFLVRGAKRSKVGRRP
;
A
#
# COMPACT_ATOMS: atom_id res chain seq x y z
N MET A 1 15.98 23.11 -16.62
CA MET A 1 15.01 22.04 -16.31
C MET A 1 13.66 22.69 -16.35
N ASP A 2 12.77 22.22 -17.21
CA ASP A 2 11.42 22.77 -17.31
C ASP A 2 10.60 22.38 -16.06
N TYR A 3 9.58 23.16 -15.71
CA TYR A 3 8.68 22.90 -14.59
C TYR A 3 8.02 21.52 -14.72
N ASP A 4 7.62 21.16 -15.93
CA ASP A 4 7.00 19.87 -16.24
C ASP A 4 7.93 18.68 -15.96
N ASP A 5 9.24 18.84 -16.23
CA ASP A 5 10.24 17.84 -15.89
C ASP A 5 10.41 17.71 -14.37
N LEU A 6 10.40 18.84 -13.65
CA LEU A 6 10.49 18.83 -12.19
C LEU A 6 9.31 18.11 -11.54
N VAL A 7 8.09 18.35 -12.04
CA VAL A 7 6.88 17.66 -11.56
C VAL A 7 6.95 16.16 -11.87
N MET A 8 7.36 15.78 -13.09
CA MET A 8 7.50 14.36 -13.44
C MET A 8 8.58 13.66 -12.60
N TYR A 9 9.68 14.34 -12.29
CA TYR A 9 10.69 13.81 -11.38
C TYR A 9 10.17 13.58 -9.97
N ALA A 10 9.36 14.49 -9.43
CA ALA A 10 8.72 14.29 -8.13
C ALA A 10 7.74 13.11 -8.15
N VAL A 11 6.97 12.93 -9.23
CA VAL A 11 6.06 11.79 -9.42
C VAL A 11 6.82 10.47 -9.47
N ILE A 12 7.92 10.42 -10.24
CA ILE A 12 8.80 9.25 -10.33
C ILE A 12 9.39 8.91 -8.96
N ASP A 13 9.93 9.90 -8.24
CA ASP A 13 10.53 9.67 -6.92
C ASP A 13 9.48 9.21 -5.89
N CYS A 14 8.26 9.76 -5.94
CA CYS A 14 7.15 9.31 -5.09
C CYS A 14 6.74 7.86 -5.40
N MET A 15 6.72 7.47 -6.68
CA MET A 15 6.46 6.09 -7.10
C MET A 15 7.58 5.13 -6.66
N LYS A 16 8.85 5.55 -6.71
CA LYS A 16 9.98 4.78 -6.15
C LYS A 16 9.79 4.52 -4.65
N CYS A 17 9.50 5.57 -3.88
CA CYS A 17 9.20 5.45 -2.45
C CYS A 17 8.01 4.51 -2.19
N SER A 18 6.94 4.64 -2.97
CA SER A 18 5.76 3.77 -2.87
C SER A 18 6.10 2.31 -3.17
N ALA A 19 6.91 2.04 -4.20
CA ALA A 19 7.36 0.70 -4.53
C ALA A 19 8.17 0.08 -3.37
N GLN A 20 9.17 0.81 -2.85
CA GLN A 20 9.99 0.36 -1.74
C GLN A 20 9.16 0.07 -0.48
N ALA A 21 8.29 1.01 -0.08
CA ALA A 21 7.43 0.84 1.08
C ALA A 21 6.50 -0.37 0.94
N THR A 22 5.95 -0.58 -0.25
CA THR A 22 5.07 -1.72 -0.56
C THR A 22 5.80 -3.05 -0.44
N ALA A 23 7.05 -3.13 -0.93
CA ALA A 23 7.88 -4.34 -0.82
C ALA A 23 8.20 -4.68 0.64
N ILE A 24 8.57 -3.67 1.44
CA ILE A 24 8.87 -3.83 2.87
C ILE A 24 7.63 -4.30 3.63
N LEU A 25 6.46 -3.69 3.36
CA LEU A 25 5.20 -4.10 3.99
C LEU A 25 4.82 -5.54 3.62
N ALA A 26 4.94 -5.92 2.34
CA ALA A 26 4.65 -7.28 1.90
C ALA A 26 5.52 -8.31 2.63
N SER A 27 6.84 -8.10 2.66
CA SER A 27 7.77 -8.96 3.38
C SER A 27 7.46 -9.05 4.89
N SER A 28 7.07 -7.93 5.50
CA SER A 28 6.70 -7.86 6.91
C SER A 28 5.41 -8.63 7.21
N LEU A 29 4.44 -8.61 6.30
CA LEU A 29 3.21 -9.39 6.39
C LEU A 29 3.47 -10.89 6.24
N GLU A 30 4.38 -11.31 5.36
CA GLU A 30 4.76 -12.72 5.22
C GLU A 30 5.43 -13.25 6.48
N SER A 31 6.36 -12.46 7.02
CA SER A 31 7.01 -12.77 8.30
C SER A 31 5.99 -12.84 9.44
N PHE A 32 5.00 -11.95 9.45
CA PHE A 32 3.90 -12.00 10.42
C PHE A 32 3.03 -13.25 10.25
N ALA A 33 2.67 -13.62 9.01
CA ALA A 33 1.86 -14.79 8.70
C ALA A 33 2.49 -16.11 9.20
N GLN A 34 3.82 -16.19 9.19
CA GLN A 34 4.59 -17.34 9.69
C GLN A 34 4.57 -17.46 11.22
N ARG A 35 4.45 -16.34 11.94
CA ARG A 35 4.54 -16.28 13.41
C ARG A 35 3.18 -16.23 14.10
N VAL A 36 2.14 -15.83 13.39
CA VAL A 36 0.81 -15.67 13.99
C VAL A 36 0.10 -17.03 14.12
N ASP A 37 -0.43 -17.29 15.32
CA ASP A 37 -1.11 -18.56 15.64
C ASP A 37 -2.54 -18.60 15.12
N ASN A 38 -3.19 -17.44 15.00
CA ASN A 38 -4.58 -17.39 14.59
C ASN A 38 -4.75 -17.45 13.06
N GLN A 39 -5.66 -18.31 12.61
CA GLN A 39 -5.91 -18.55 11.19
C GLN A 39 -6.38 -17.30 10.45
N ILE A 40 -7.20 -16.44 11.09
CA ILE A 40 -7.74 -15.23 10.46
C ILE A 40 -6.61 -14.23 10.17
N GLY A 41 -5.69 -14.02 11.11
CA GLY A 41 -4.54 -13.15 10.97
C GLY A 41 -3.55 -13.66 9.93
N ARG A 42 -3.33 -14.98 9.88
CA ARG A 42 -2.52 -15.60 8.82
C ARG A 42 -3.14 -15.37 7.43
N LEU A 43 -4.43 -15.63 7.27
CA LEU A 43 -5.15 -15.41 6.01
C LEU A 43 -5.15 -13.93 5.60
N TYR A 44 -5.42 -13.03 6.54
CA TYR A 44 -5.33 -11.58 6.32
C TYR A 44 -3.93 -11.19 5.82
N ALA A 45 -2.88 -11.65 6.49
CA ALA A 45 -1.53 -11.24 6.17
C ALA A 45 -1.05 -11.76 4.81
N LEU A 46 -1.35 -13.02 4.48
CA LEU A 46 -1.04 -13.59 3.17
C LEU A 46 -1.80 -12.88 2.05
N TYR A 47 -3.09 -12.61 2.24
CA TYR A 47 -3.91 -11.88 1.28
C TYR A 47 -3.34 -10.49 0.99
N VAL A 48 -3.08 -9.69 2.05
CA VAL A 48 -2.56 -8.33 1.89
C VAL A 48 -1.14 -8.34 1.31
N SER A 49 -0.29 -9.31 1.69
CA SER A 49 1.05 -9.45 1.09
C SER A 49 0.98 -9.62 -0.42
N LEU A 50 0.12 -10.54 -0.91
CA LEU A 50 -0.03 -10.80 -2.34
C LEU A 50 -0.52 -9.57 -3.10
N ASP A 51 -1.46 -8.82 -2.52
CA ASP A 51 -1.96 -7.57 -3.12
C ASP A 51 -0.86 -6.52 -3.20
N LEU A 52 -0.06 -6.35 -2.14
CA LEU A 52 1.08 -5.43 -2.14
C LEU A 52 2.12 -5.86 -3.19
N LYS A 53 2.42 -7.16 -3.32
CA LYS A 53 3.33 -7.65 -4.37
C LYS A 53 2.82 -7.32 -5.78
N LYS A 54 1.52 -7.49 -6.02
CA LYS A 54 0.89 -7.09 -7.28
C LYS A 54 1.03 -5.59 -7.53
N PHE A 55 0.74 -4.75 -6.53
CA PHE A 55 0.87 -3.30 -6.68
C PHE A 55 2.31 -2.86 -6.89
N ASN A 56 3.25 -3.43 -6.15
CA ASN A 56 4.66 -3.19 -6.32
C ASN A 56 5.11 -3.53 -7.75
N PHE A 57 4.72 -4.69 -8.28
CA PHE A 57 5.02 -5.08 -9.65
C PHE A 57 4.53 -4.01 -10.65
N ILE A 58 3.25 -3.60 -10.58
CA ILE A 58 2.69 -2.62 -11.52
C ILE A 58 3.42 -1.27 -11.42
N ILE A 59 3.69 -0.77 -10.20
CA ILE A 59 4.41 0.50 -10.01
C ILE A 59 5.82 0.42 -10.60
N ARG A 60 6.52 -0.70 -10.41
CA ARG A 60 7.87 -0.92 -10.95
C ARG A 60 7.88 -0.97 -12.48
N GLU A 61 6.90 -1.60 -13.11
CA GLU A 61 6.79 -1.60 -14.57
C GLU A 61 6.48 -0.20 -15.11
N ILE A 62 5.60 0.57 -14.45
CA ILE A 62 5.37 1.98 -14.82
C ILE A 62 6.67 2.80 -14.73
N LEU A 63 7.47 2.62 -13.68
CA LEU A 63 8.75 3.31 -13.52
C LEU A 63 9.71 3.00 -14.67
N LYS A 64 9.82 1.73 -15.05
CA LYS A 64 10.66 1.30 -16.19
C LYS A 64 10.20 1.92 -17.51
N GLU A 65 8.90 1.92 -17.79
CA GLU A 65 8.32 2.53 -18.99
C GLU A 65 8.49 4.06 -19.05
N LEU A 66 8.60 4.69 -17.88
CA LEU A 66 8.98 6.10 -17.74
C LEU A 66 10.50 6.34 -17.85
N GLY A 67 11.30 5.29 -18.08
CA GLY A 67 12.74 5.37 -18.22
C GLY A 67 13.49 5.52 -16.90
N SER A 68 12.91 5.05 -15.79
CA SER A 68 13.52 5.13 -14.46
C SER A 68 13.71 3.75 -13.84
N ASP A 69 14.90 3.52 -13.26
CA ASP A 69 15.16 2.31 -12.50
C ASP A 69 14.42 2.38 -11.14
N PRO A 70 13.51 1.44 -10.84
CA PRO A 70 12.78 1.42 -9.57
C PRO A 70 13.66 1.14 -8.34
N ASP A 71 14.89 0.63 -8.51
CA ASP A 71 15.82 0.33 -7.42
C ASP A 71 16.79 1.48 -7.14
N GLU A 72 16.88 2.47 -8.02
CA GLU A 72 17.61 3.71 -7.74
C GLU A 72 16.98 4.47 -6.56
N PRO A 73 17.81 5.07 -5.69
CA PRO A 73 17.29 5.90 -4.61
C PRO A 73 16.53 7.11 -5.16
N PRO A 74 15.42 7.53 -4.52
CA PRO A 74 14.76 8.79 -4.85
C PRO A 74 15.69 9.97 -4.51
N ARG A 75 15.54 11.09 -5.22
CA ARG A 75 16.38 12.29 -4.94
C ARG A 75 16.02 12.98 -3.64
N ASN A 76 14.77 12.82 -3.20
CA ASN A 76 14.26 13.42 -1.97
C ASN A 76 13.86 12.33 -0.97
N ASP A 77 13.80 12.71 0.30
CA ASP A 77 13.38 11.84 1.39
C ASP A 77 11.94 11.33 1.18
N CYS A 78 11.75 10.01 1.38
CA CYS A 78 10.45 9.38 1.16
C CYS A 78 9.36 9.86 2.11
N ARG A 79 9.70 10.32 3.32
CA ARG A 79 8.71 10.86 4.25
C ARG A 79 8.09 12.13 3.69
N THR A 80 8.90 12.96 3.05
CA THR A 80 8.44 14.16 2.36
C THR A 80 7.61 13.80 1.13
N LEU A 81 8.09 12.89 0.28
CA LEU A 81 7.43 12.53 -0.98
C LEU A 81 6.08 11.81 -0.79
N LEU A 82 5.98 10.94 0.21
CA LEU A 82 4.73 10.25 0.56
C LEU A 82 3.82 11.09 1.46
N GLY A 83 4.37 12.15 2.06
CA GLY A 83 3.70 12.92 3.10
C GLY A 83 3.65 12.21 4.45
N SER A 84 3.49 12.99 5.52
CA SER A 84 3.49 12.49 6.90
C SER A 84 2.37 11.48 7.15
N ALA A 85 1.15 11.74 6.67
CA ALA A 85 0.00 10.88 6.92
C ALA A 85 0.22 9.43 6.41
N LEU A 86 0.74 9.27 5.20
CA LEU A 86 1.00 7.95 4.62
C LEU A 86 2.21 7.30 5.29
N SER A 87 3.29 8.06 5.45
CA SER A 87 4.53 7.56 6.08
C SER A 87 4.30 7.10 7.52
N ASP A 88 3.56 7.86 8.31
CA ASP A 88 3.26 7.53 9.70
C ASP A 88 2.31 6.31 9.78
N SER A 89 1.36 6.18 8.84
CA SER A 89 0.50 4.99 8.73
C SER A 89 1.29 3.73 8.38
N ILE A 90 2.27 3.84 7.46
CA ILE A 90 3.17 2.73 7.12
C ILE A 90 4.03 2.35 8.33
N ALA A 91 4.60 3.34 9.05
CA ALA A 91 5.38 3.10 10.25
C ALA A 91 4.56 2.41 11.34
N GLU A 92 3.30 2.83 11.53
CA GLU A 92 2.36 2.19 12.45
C GLU A 92 2.10 0.73 12.06
N ALA A 93 1.85 0.45 10.79
CA ALA A 93 1.65 -0.92 10.29
C ALA A 93 2.87 -1.79 10.59
N LEU A 94 4.08 -1.31 10.29
CA LEU A 94 5.32 -2.03 10.55
C LEU A 94 5.53 -2.32 12.05
N ARG A 95 5.20 -1.35 12.92
CA ARG A 95 5.25 -1.55 14.38
C ARG A 95 4.28 -2.64 14.82
N LEU A 96 3.04 -2.63 14.31
CA LEU A 96 2.04 -3.66 14.62
C LEU A 96 2.48 -5.06 14.15
N LEU A 97 3.05 -5.16 12.95
CA LEU A 97 3.54 -6.43 12.38
C LEU A 97 4.75 -7.01 13.14
N LYS A 98 5.59 -6.14 13.73
CA LYS A 98 6.72 -6.54 14.58
C LYS A 98 6.30 -6.96 15.98
N GLY A 99 5.22 -6.38 16.51
CA GLY A 99 4.79 -6.57 17.90
C GLY A 99 4.29 -7.97 18.26
N GLY A 100 4.14 -8.90 17.31
CA GLY A 100 3.82 -10.32 17.54
C GLY A 100 2.41 -10.62 18.09
N HIS A 101 1.72 -9.63 18.65
CA HIS A 101 0.36 -9.78 19.12
C HIS A 101 -0.65 -9.84 17.96
N ASP A 102 -1.62 -10.74 18.08
CA ASP A 102 -2.75 -10.88 17.15
C ASP A 102 -3.71 -9.68 17.24
N ASN A 103 -3.30 -8.56 16.63
CA ASN A 103 -4.09 -7.35 16.55
C ASN A 103 -4.57 -7.05 15.13
N VAL A 104 -5.22 -8.05 14.52
CA VAL A 104 -5.76 -7.94 13.16
C VAL A 104 -6.74 -6.78 13.01
N ASP A 105 -7.50 -6.42 14.05
CA ASP A 105 -8.40 -5.25 13.98
C ASP A 105 -7.63 -3.93 13.82
N SER A 106 -6.52 -3.73 14.55
CA SER A 106 -5.66 -2.56 14.33
C SER A 106 -4.96 -2.61 12.97
N LEU A 107 -4.48 -3.78 12.54
CA LEU A 107 -3.88 -3.94 11.21
C LEU A 107 -4.88 -3.59 10.10
N VAL A 108 -6.13 -4.03 10.22
CA VAL A 108 -7.21 -3.67 9.29
C VAL A 108 -7.44 -2.16 9.28
N LYS A 109 -7.52 -1.51 10.45
CA LYS A 109 -7.72 -0.05 10.54
C LYS A 109 -6.59 0.73 9.89
N VAL A 110 -5.34 0.36 10.16
CA VAL A 110 -4.16 0.99 9.54
C VAL A 110 -4.14 0.73 8.03
N GLY A 111 -4.41 -0.52 7.61
CA GLY A 111 -4.46 -0.89 6.20
C GLY A 111 -5.51 -0.10 5.41
N LEU A 112 -6.68 0.18 6.00
CA LEU A 112 -7.68 1.04 5.37
C LEU A 112 -7.18 2.47 5.15
N ARG A 113 -6.48 3.07 6.14
CA ARG A 113 -5.86 4.39 5.99
C ARG A 113 -4.79 4.40 4.90
N ILE A 114 -3.92 3.38 4.89
CA ILE A 114 -2.89 3.24 3.85
C ILE A 114 -3.53 3.15 2.46
N ILE A 115 -4.60 2.37 2.29
CA ILE A 115 -5.31 2.24 1.01
C ILE A 115 -5.91 3.58 0.57
N GLU A 116 -6.54 4.33 1.48
CA GLU A 116 -7.14 5.63 1.19
C GLU A 116 -6.08 6.63 0.71
N LEU A 117 -4.98 6.75 1.45
CA LEU A 117 -3.88 7.65 1.11
C LEU A 117 -3.20 7.22 -0.20
N SER A 118 -2.93 5.92 -0.38
CA SER A 118 -2.34 5.39 -1.62
C SER A 118 -3.25 5.60 -2.84
N THR A 119 -4.57 5.61 -2.64
CA THR A 119 -5.54 5.93 -3.70
C THR A 119 -5.39 7.37 -4.17
N ILE A 120 -5.17 8.31 -3.25
CA ILE A 120 -4.92 9.72 -3.57
C ILE A 120 -3.63 9.85 -4.40
N HIS A 121 -2.54 9.21 -3.97
CA HIS A 121 -1.28 9.22 -4.72
C HIS A 121 -1.44 8.63 -6.13
N ALA A 122 -2.08 7.46 -6.27
CA ALA A 122 -2.28 6.83 -7.57
C ALA A 122 -3.11 7.70 -8.52
N LEU A 123 -4.14 8.41 -8.02
CA LEU A 123 -4.91 9.36 -8.81
C LEU A 123 -4.06 10.57 -9.22
N ALA A 124 -3.26 11.13 -8.30
CA ALA A 124 -2.38 12.25 -8.58
C ALA A 124 -1.33 11.89 -9.65
N HIS A 125 -0.67 10.73 -9.51
CA HIS A 125 0.29 10.24 -10.49
C HIS A 125 -0.36 9.99 -11.85
N SER A 126 -1.56 9.39 -11.87
CA SER A 126 -2.31 9.19 -13.11
C SER A 126 -2.57 10.51 -13.81
N LYS A 127 -3.02 11.54 -13.07
CA LYS A 127 -3.31 12.85 -13.65
C LYS A 127 -2.06 13.55 -14.14
N ALA A 128 -0.96 13.46 -13.40
CA ALA A 128 0.32 14.03 -13.82
C ALA A 128 0.83 13.40 -15.13
N ILE A 129 0.76 12.07 -15.24
CA ILE A 129 1.15 11.37 -16.48
C ILE A 129 0.27 11.80 -17.66
N GLU A 130 -1.06 11.90 -17.48
CA GLU A 130 -1.96 12.36 -18.54
C GLU A 130 -1.63 13.75 -19.07
N LEU A 131 -1.27 14.67 -18.16
CA LEU A 131 -0.98 16.06 -18.51
C LEU A 131 0.42 16.22 -19.12
N LEU A 132 1.43 15.58 -18.52
CA LEU A 132 2.83 15.84 -18.80
C LEU A 132 3.45 14.84 -19.78
N LYS A 133 2.85 13.65 -19.93
CA LYS A 133 3.27 12.59 -20.85
C LYS A 133 2.04 12.00 -21.57
N PRO A 134 1.29 12.79 -22.36
CA PRO A 134 0.04 12.33 -22.99
C PRO A 134 0.23 11.12 -23.91
N SER A 135 1.42 10.94 -24.50
CA SER A 135 1.79 9.75 -25.28
C SER A 135 1.92 8.46 -24.45
N ARG A 136 1.84 8.56 -23.11
CA ARG A 136 1.91 7.46 -22.12
C ARG A 136 0.58 7.31 -21.35
N SER A 137 -0.54 7.60 -22.02
CA SER A 137 -1.88 7.53 -21.41
C SER A 137 -2.28 6.13 -20.93
N ASP A 138 -1.67 5.09 -21.50
CA ASP A 138 -1.76 3.70 -21.04
C ASP A 138 -1.20 3.52 -19.62
N LEU A 139 -0.10 4.20 -19.27
CA LEU A 139 0.46 4.16 -17.90
C LEU A 139 -0.48 4.83 -16.89
N ALA A 140 -1.09 5.96 -17.27
CA ALA A 140 -2.12 6.59 -16.46
C ALA A 140 -3.34 5.67 -16.27
N GLN A 141 -3.75 4.94 -17.32
CA GLN A 141 -4.82 3.97 -17.23
C GLN A 141 -4.47 2.81 -16.28
N MET A 142 -3.21 2.35 -16.25
CA MET A 142 -2.75 1.35 -15.27
C MET A 142 -2.88 1.84 -13.82
N LEU A 143 -2.53 3.09 -13.52
CA LEU A 143 -2.72 3.67 -12.19
C LEU A 143 -4.21 3.78 -11.81
N LYS A 144 -5.08 4.11 -12.77
CA LYS A 144 -6.54 4.08 -12.55
C LYS A 144 -7.07 2.67 -12.26
N MET A 145 -6.48 1.64 -12.86
CA MET A 145 -6.80 0.24 -12.53
C MET A 145 -6.34 -0.11 -11.11
N ILE A 146 -5.14 0.32 -10.70
CA ILE A 146 -4.68 0.19 -9.31
C ILE A 146 -5.68 0.83 -8.34
N VAL A 147 -6.19 2.02 -8.63
CA VAL A 147 -7.21 2.70 -7.80
C VAL A 147 -8.49 1.86 -7.66
N LYS A 148 -8.97 1.24 -8.74
CA LYS A 148 -10.15 0.36 -8.68
C LYS A 148 -9.88 -0.88 -7.81
N ASP A 149 -8.70 -1.45 -7.93
CA ASP A 149 -8.27 -2.59 -7.12
C ASP A 149 -8.14 -2.19 -5.64
N LEU A 150 -7.46 -1.10 -5.31
CA LEU A 150 -7.37 -0.55 -3.95
C LEU A 150 -8.75 -0.38 -3.30
N LYS A 151 -9.73 0.17 -4.03
CA LYS A 151 -11.12 0.28 -3.56
C LYS A 151 -11.77 -1.09 -3.31
N ARG A 152 -11.46 -2.10 -4.13
CA ARG A 152 -11.90 -3.49 -3.91
C ARG A 152 -11.27 -4.09 -2.66
N HIS A 153 -9.97 -3.91 -2.45
CA HIS A 153 -9.29 -4.39 -1.24
C HIS A 153 -9.81 -3.70 0.02
N SER A 154 -10.09 -2.40 -0.02
CA SER A 154 -10.73 -1.69 1.10
C SER A 154 -12.04 -2.37 1.53
N ARG A 155 -12.93 -2.69 0.57
CA ARG A 155 -14.17 -3.42 0.86
C ARG A 155 -13.92 -4.81 1.48
N MET A 156 -12.88 -5.51 1.02
CA MET A 156 -12.50 -6.80 1.59
C MET A 156 -11.96 -6.67 3.01
N LEU A 157 -11.11 -5.67 3.28
CA LEU A 157 -10.58 -5.42 4.62
C LEU A 157 -11.68 -5.03 5.61
N VAL A 158 -12.67 -4.26 5.18
CA VAL A 158 -13.86 -3.95 5.99
C VAL A 158 -14.57 -5.24 6.42
N LYS A 159 -14.79 -6.19 5.49
CA LYS A 159 -15.39 -7.50 5.79
C LYS A 159 -14.55 -8.31 6.79
N VAL A 160 -13.23 -8.36 6.60
CA VAL A 160 -12.31 -9.02 7.56
C VAL A 160 -12.41 -8.38 8.94
N GLY A 161 -12.45 -7.05 9.02
CA GLY A 161 -12.64 -6.33 10.28
C GLY A 161 -13.94 -6.72 10.99
N PHE A 162 -15.04 -6.88 10.27
CA PHE A 162 -16.30 -7.35 10.85
C PHE A 162 -16.19 -8.78 11.39
N LEU A 163 -15.57 -9.69 10.65
CA LEU A 163 -15.37 -11.08 11.09
C LEU A 163 -14.52 -11.16 12.37
N VAL A 164 -13.42 -10.39 12.43
CA VAL A 164 -12.54 -10.33 13.60
C VAL A 164 -13.27 -9.80 14.84
N ARG A 165 -14.06 -8.73 14.68
CA ARG A 165 -14.85 -8.16 15.80
C ARG A 165 -15.98 -9.09 16.24
N GLY A 166 -16.65 -9.77 15.31
CA GLY A 166 -17.68 -10.77 15.61
C GLY A 166 -17.12 -11.94 16.41
N ALA A 167 -15.98 -12.50 15.98
CA ALA A 167 -15.31 -13.60 16.67
C ALA A 167 -14.89 -13.24 18.11
N LYS A 168 -14.49 -11.99 18.35
CA LYS A 168 -14.20 -11.49 19.72
C LYS A 168 -15.44 -11.47 20.61
N ARG A 169 -16.61 -11.06 20.09
CA ARG A 169 -17.87 -11.02 20.86
C ARG A 169 -18.36 -12.42 21.24
N SER A 170 -18.24 -13.41 20.35
CA SER A 170 -18.65 -14.79 20.64
C SER A 170 -17.80 -15.49 21.70
N LYS A 171 -16.53 -15.08 21.88
CA LYS A 171 -15.67 -15.61 22.96
C LYS A 171 -15.96 -15.00 24.33
N VAL A 172 -16.53 -13.80 24.41
CA VAL A 172 -16.88 -13.14 25.67
C VAL A 172 -18.20 -13.68 26.25
N GLY A 173 -19.11 -14.16 25.40
CA GLY A 173 -20.39 -14.77 25.81
C GLY A 173 -20.31 -16.26 26.23
N ARG A 174 -19.11 -16.86 26.22
CA ARG A 174 -18.84 -18.22 26.72
C ARG A 174 -17.81 -18.14 27.84
N ARG A 175 -18.20 -17.65 29.02
CA ARG A 175 -17.50 -17.97 30.27
C ARG A 175 -18.45 -18.85 31.10
N PRO A 176 -18.01 -20.01 31.60
CA PRO A 176 -18.78 -20.82 32.54
C PRO A 176 -19.01 -20.07 33.85
#